data_AF-A0A7C4XY50-F1
#
_entry.id   AF-A0A7C4XY50-F1
#
_cell.length_a   1.000
_cell.length_b   1.000
_cell.length_c   1.000
_cell.angle_alpha   90.00
_cell.angle_beta   90.00
_cell.angle_gamma   90.00
#
_symmetry.space_group_name_H-M   'P 1'
#
loop_
_entity.id
_entity.type
_entity.pdbx_description
1 polymer ?
#
loop_
_entity_poly.entity_id
_entity_poly.type
_entity_poly.pdbx_seq_one_letter_code
_entity_poly.pdbx_strand_id
1 'polypeptide(L)'
;MSSKYSKGIWGAAVLILSVLHVGYSQGLYTTNGSRLVGNSEVKIVLNNCGLTNNGTFIPGNSEVVFTGSNSTSASFIAGTANINFYNLTLNKTANGIQLNRNIGVSNSILFASGDSLFLNNNIIDLGSTGFLTGETSAKRITGRTGGYIQATHTLNAPSDINPGNLGFKITSSANLGSTVVKRGHQQQSGASVYRYYDIVPANNESLDAAVSMYYFHNELGTIPEGNLGLFYSTNGGTVWANIGLTSLNTTSDYLTKD
;
A
#
# COMPACT_ATOMS: atom_id res chain seq x y z
N MET A 1 -73.10 22.09 -44.58
CA MET A 1 -72.88 21.13 -43.48
C MET A 1 -71.39 20.87 -43.35
N SER A 2 -70.89 21.06 -42.13
CA SER A 2 -69.47 21.10 -41.74
C SER A 2 -68.79 19.73 -41.85
N SER A 3 -67.56 19.67 -42.37
CA SER A 3 -66.62 18.58 -42.09
C SER A 3 -65.22 19.16 -41.85
N LYS A 4 -64.88 19.28 -40.56
CA LYS A 4 -63.54 19.63 -40.08
C LYS A 4 -62.66 18.38 -40.17
N TYR A 5 -61.62 18.40 -41.00
CA TYR A 5 -60.55 17.39 -40.95
C TYR A 5 -59.50 17.84 -39.94
N SER A 6 -59.49 17.25 -38.74
CA SER A 6 -58.39 17.40 -37.80
C SER A 6 -57.24 16.50 -38.23
N LYS A 7 -56.11 17.08 -38.63
CA LYS A 7 -54.86 16.35 -38.81
C LYS A 7 -54.30 15.99 -37.44
N GLY A 8 -54.53 14.74 -37.01
CA GLY A 8 -53.87 14.19 -35.83
C GLY A 8 -52.40 13.94 -36.15
N ILE A 9 -51.51 14.71 -35.50
CA ILE A 9 -50.07 14.43 -35.51
C ILE A 9 -49.84 13.28 -34.53
N TRP A 10 -49.59 12.08 -35.06
CA TRP A 10 -49.15 10.95 -34.26
C TRP A 10 -47.66 11.12 -33.97
N GLY A 11 -47.34 11.72 -32.82
CA GLY A 11 -45.98 11.75 -32.31
C GLY A 11 -45.57 10.34 -31.87
N ALA A 12 -44.65 9.71 -32.61
CA ALA A 12 -44.03 8.47 -32.17
C ALA A 12 -43.07 8.76 -31.00
N ALA A 13 -43.44 8.36 -29.79
CA ALA A 13 -42.54 8.36 -28.64
C ALA A 13 -41.69 7.09 -28.67
N VAL A 14 -40.39 7.23 -28.92
CA VAL A 14 -39.43 6.13 -28.75
C VAL A 14 -39.06 6.08 -27.26
N LEU A 15 -39.59 5.07 -26.57
CA LEU A 15 -39.15 4.74 -25.22
C LEU A 15 -37.83 3.96 -25.32
N ILE A 16 -36.70 4.63 -25.06
CA ILE A 16 -35.43 3.95 -24.89
C ILE A 16 -35.42 3.37 -23.46
N LEU A 17 -35.78 2.09 -23.35
CA LEU A 17 -35.62 1.34 -22.11
C LEU A 17 -34.13 1.00 -21.94
N SER A 18 -33.39 1.84 -21.21
CA SER A 18 -32.04 1.51 -20.78
C SER A 18 -32.12 0.46 -19.66
N VAL A 19 -31.88 -0.80 -20.01
CA VAL A 19 -31.66 -1.85 -19.00
C VAL A 19 -30.34 -1.55 -18.32
N LEU A 20 -30.40 -0.96 -17.12
CA LEU A 20 -29.26 -0.84 -16.22
C LEU A 20 -28.79 -2.26 -15.89
N HIS A 21 -27.74 -2.70 -16.58
CA HIS A 21 -27.02 -3.91 -16.18
C HIS A 21 -26.28 -3.58 -14.89
N VAL A 22 -26.79 -4.07 -13.76
CA VAL A 22 -26.04 -4.10 -12.51
C VAL A 22 -25.00 -5.21 -12.66
N GLY A 23 -23.86 -4.87 -13.27
CA GLY A 23 -22.75 -5.79 -13.36
C GLY A 23 -22.20 -6.06 -11.97
N TYR A 24 -22.54 -7.21 -11.37
CA TYR A 24 -21.75 -7.73 -10.27
C TYR A 24 -20.35 -7.96 -10.82
N SER A 25 -19.37 -7.19 -10.36
CA SER A 25 -17.97 -7.50 -10.65
C SER A 25 -17.69 -8.90 -10.11
N GLN A 26 -17.34 -9.82 -11.01
CA GLN A 26 -16.87 -11.15 -10.65
C GLN A 26 -15.38 -11.04 -10.35
N GLY A 27 -14.98 -11.35 -9.12
CA GLY A 27 -13.58 -11.43 -8.72
C GLY A 27 -12.92 -12.74 -9.14
N LEU A 28 -11.58 -12.77 -9.07
CA LEU A 28 -10.85 -14.03 -9.12
C LEU A 28 -11.03 -14.74 -7.78
N TYR A 29 -11.70 -15.88 -7.78
CA TYR A 29 -12.03 -16.64 -6.57
C TYR A 29 -11.46 -18.06 -6.66
N THR A 30 -10.66 -18.47 -5.67
CA THR A 30 -10.19 -19.85 -5.53
C THR A 30 -10.89 -20.50 -4.33
N THR A 31 -11.37 -21.72 -4.48
CA THR A 31 -11.97 -22.53 -3.39
C THR A 31 -10.89 -23.29 -2.62
N ASN A 32 -11.24 -23.79 -1.43
CA ASN A 32 -10.39 -24.74 -0.72
C ASN A 32 -10.07 -25.96 -1.62
N GLY A 33 -8.82 -26.43 -1.56
CA GLY A 33 -8.32 -27.52 -2.42
C GLY A 33 -7.97 -27.13 -3.85
N SER A 34 -8.35 -25.94 -4.33
CA SER A 34 -7.95 -25.47 -5.66
C SER A 34 -6.54 -24.89 -5.67
N ARG A 35 -5.92 -24.85 -6.87
CA ARG A 35 -4.60 -24.26 -7.09
C ARG A 35 -4.68 -23.20 -8.17
N LEU A 36 -4.23 -21.99 -7.86
CA LEU A 36 -3.90 -20.96 -8.86
C LEU A 36 -2.38 -20.95 -9.03
N VAL A 37 -1.91 -21.13 -10.26
CA VAL A 37 -0.46 -21.25 -10.53
C VAL A 37 -0.06 -20.26 -11.61
N GLY A 38 0.77 -19.29 -11.26
CA GLY A 38 1.53 -18.47 -12.20
C GLY A 38 2.84 -19.18 -12.50
N ASN A 39 3.01 -19.65 -13.73
CA ASN A 39 4.26 -20.27 -14.18
C ASN A 39 5.07 -19.24 -14.97
N SER A 40 6.34 -19.05 -14.67
CA SER A 40 7.20 -18.02 -15.28
C SER A 40 6.59 -16.60 -15.15
N GLU A 41 6.67 -15.77 -16.19
CA GLU A 41 6.30 -14.35 -16.21
C GLU A 41 4.84 -14.10 -16.62
N VAL A 42 3.91 -14.94 -16.17
CA VAL A 42 2.48 -14.76 -16.47
C VAL A 42 1.96 -13.45 -15.86
N LYS A 43 1.11 -12.73 -16.60
CA LYS A 43 0.44 -11.51 -16.13
C LYS A 43 -1.05 -11.77 -15.89
N ILE A 44 -1.49 -11.63 -14.64
CA ILE A 44 -2.89 -11.76 -14.21
C ILE A 44 -3.45 -10.35 -14.01
N VAL A 45 -4.38 -9.93 -14.87
CA VAL A 45 -5.00 -8.60 -14.79
C VAL A 45 -6.40 -8.70 -14.19
N LEU A 46 -6.59 -8.02 -13.06
CA LEU A 46 -7.83 -7.92 -12.31
C LEU A 46 -8.44 -6.53 -12.55
N ASN A 47 -9.25 -6.41 -13.61
CA ASN A 47 -9.91 -5.17 -13.96
C ASN A 47 -11.25 -5.02 -13.23
N ASN A 48 -11.40 -3.96 -12.44
CA ASN A 48 -12.64 -3.65 -11.72
C ASN A 48 -13.10 -4.76 -10.75
N CYS A 49 -12.21 -5.65 -10.31
CA CYS A 49 -12.56 -6.79 -9.46
C CYS A 49 -11.53 -7.04 -8.35
N GLY A 50 -11.85 -7.99 -7.47
CA GLY A 50 -11.02 -8.39 -6.33
C GLY A 50 -10.44 -9.80 -6.51
N LEU A 51 -9.47 -10.14 -5.67
CA LEU A 51 -8.92 -11.49 -5.51
C LEU A 51 -9.38 -12.07 -4.18
N THR A 52 -9.99 -13.25 -4.20
CA THR A 52 -10.26 -14.06 -3.01
C THR A 52 -9.55 -15.40 -3.16
N ASN A 53 -8.54 -15.66 -2.32
CA ASN A 53 -7.83 -16.94 -2.34
C ASN A 53 -8.16 -17.79 -1.09
N ASN A 54 -8.92 -18.87 -1.29
CA ASN A 54 -9.17 -19.89 -0.27
C ASN A 54 -8.45 -21.22 -0.57
N GLY A 55 -7.76 -21.31 -1.70
CA GLY A 55 -6.90 -22.43 -2.10
C GLY A 55 -5.40 -22.10 -2.01
N THR A 56 -4.57 -22.80 -2.78
CA THR A 56 -3.13 -22.53 -2.87
C THR A 56 -2.83 -21.61 -4.05
N PHE A 57 -2.23 -20.45 -3.79
CA PHE A 57 -1.65 -19.60 -4.84
C PHE A 57 -0.14 -19.81 -4.93
N ILE A 58 0.34 -20.19 -6.12
CA ILE A 58 1.76 -20.37 -6.42
C ILE A 58 2.12 -19.31 -7.45
N PRO A 59 2.76 -18.19 -7.04
CA PRO A 59 2.94 -17.05 -7.93
C PRO A 59 4.02 -17.27 -9.00
N GLY A 60 4.98 -18.17 -8.81
CA GLY A 60 6.16 -18.24 -9.68
C GLY A 60 6.83 -16.87 -9.80
N ASN A 61 7.07 -16.40 -11.02
CA ASN A 61 7.55 -15.04 -11.30
C ASN A 61 6.44 -14.12 -11.86
N SER A 62 5.18 -14.46 -11.59
CA SER A 62 4.03 -13.75 -12.17
C SER A 62 3.87 -12.32 -11.68
N GLU A 63 3.15 -11.53 -12.48
CA GLU A 63 2.66 -10.21 -12.13
C GLU A 63 1.15 -10.25 -11.95
N VAL A 64 0.67 -9.81 -10.78
CA VAL A 64 -0.76 -9.53 -10.56
C VAL A 64 -0.99 -8.03 -10.64
N VAL A 65 -1.88 -7.60 -11.54
CA VAL A 65 -2.16 -6.19 -11.80
C VAL A 65 -3.61 -5.86 -11.49
N PHE A 66 -3.86 -4.92 -10.61
CA PHE A 66 -5.18 -4.34 -10.40
C PHE A 66 -5.38 -3.14 -11.31
N THR A 67 -6.46 -3.15 -12.11
CA THR A 67 -6.82 -2.07 -13.04
C THR A 67 -8.28 -1.63 -12.90
N GLY A 68 -8.66 -0.60 -13.65
CA GLY A 68 -10.01 -0.04 -13.65
C GLY A 68 -10.25 1.01 -12.57
N SER A 69 -11.50 1.36 -12.34
CA SER A 69 -11.95 2.49 -11.52
C SER A 69 -12.88 2.13 -10.36
N ASN A 70 -13.24 0.85 -10.19
CA ASN A 70 -14.13 0.43 -9.09
C ASN A 70 -13.57 0.78 -7.70
N SER A 71 -14.47 1.04 -6.75
CA SER A 71 -14.15 1.31 -5.34
C SER A 71 -13.50 0.11 -4.64
N THR A 72 -12.95 0.34 -3.45
CA THR A 72 -12.32 -0.69 -2.61
C THR A 72 -13.26 -1.82 -2.20
N SER A 73 -14.58 -1.60 -2.19
CA SER A 73 -15.56 -2.65 -1.93
C SER A 73 -15.59 -3.73 -3.00
N ALA A 74 -15.17 -3.42 -4.24
CA ALA A 74 -15.04 -4.37 -5.34
C ALA A 74 -13.59 -4.64 -5.75
N SER A 75 -12.63 -3.78 -5.38
CA SER A 75 -11.20 -3.98 -5.60
C SER A 75 -10.48 -4.25 -4.28
N PHE A 76 -10.26 -5.53 -3.99
CA PHE A 76 -9.68 -5.99 -2.73
C PHE A 76 -8.82 -7.25 -2.90
N ILE A 77 -8.03 -7.57 -1.88
CA ILE A 77 -7.34 -8.86 -1.72
C ILE A 77 -7.85 -9.52 -0.44
N ALA A 78 -8.45 -10.71 -0.53
CA ALA A 78 -9.14 -11.40 0.55
C ALA A 78 -8.95 -12.93 0.50
N GLY A 79 -9.64 -13.64 1.40
CA GLY A 79 -9.67 -15.10 1.47
C GLY A 79 -8.97 -15.65 2.71
N THR A 80 -9.03 -16.97 2.87
CA THR A 80 -8.57 -17.66 4.08
C THR A 80 -7.16 -18.23 3.98
N ALA A 81 -6.63 -18.47 2.77
CA ALA A 81 -5.37 -19.19 2.58
C ALA A 81 -4.23 -18.28 2.10
N ASN A 82 -3.02 -18.38 2.66
CA ASN A 82 -1.89 -17.47 2.41
C ASN A 82 -1.76 -16.98 0.96
N ILE A 83 -1.55 -15.68 0.79
CA ILE A 83 -1.34 -15.05 -0.52
C ILE A 83 0.05 -14.42 -0.52
N ASN A 84 0.91 -14.95 -1.40
CA ASN A 84 2.19 -14.36 -1.71
C ASN A 84 2.19 -13.99 -3.20
N PHE A 85 2.60 -12.77 -3.50
CA PHE A 85 2.83 -12.31 -4.86
C PHE A 85 4.33 -12.31 -5.16
N TYR A 86 4.69 -12.48 -6.42
CA TYR A 86 6.03 -12.13 -6.88
C TYR A 86 6.08 -10.63 -7.22
N ASN A 87 5.32 -10.22 -8.24
CA ASN A 87 5.06 -8.81 -8.55
C ASN A 87 3.59 -8.44 -8.32
N LEU A 88 3.35 -7.28 -7.69
CA LEU A 88 2.03 -6.68 -7.52
C LEU A 88 2.02 -5.27 -8.10
N THR A 89 1.14 -5.00 -9.06
CA THR A 89 1.03 -3.69 -9.70
C THR A 89 -0.33 -3.06 -9.44
N LEU A 90 -0.29 -1.83 -8.93
CA LEU A 90 -1.43 -0.97 -8.62
C LEU A 90 -1.57 0.00 -9.79
N ASN A 91 -2.47 -0.29 -10.74
CA ASN A 91 -2.65 0.49 -11.97
C ASN A 91 -4.12 0.82 -12.21
N LYS A 92 -4.78 1.34 -11.18
CA LYS A 92 -6.17 1.78 -11.28
C LYS A 92 -6.24 3.20 -11.84
N THR A 93 -7.33 3.55 -12.52
CA THR A 93 -7.54 4.93 -13.01
C THR A 93 -8.21 5.82 -11.98
N ALA A 94 -8.90 5.23 -11.00
CA ALA A 94 -9.48 5.89 -9.85
C ALA A 94 -9.60 4.89 -8.69
N ASN A 95 -9.71 5.41 -7.47
CA ASN A 95 -9.77 4.64 -6.23
C ASN A 95 -8.51 3.77 -6.01
N GLY A 96 -8.44 3.17 -4.82
CA GLY A 96 -7.38 2.26 -4.42
C GLY A 96 -7.81 0.80 -4.40
N ILE A 97 -6.97 -0.04 -3.80
CA ILE A 97 -7.34 -1.41 -3.40
C ILE A 97 -7.26 -1.52 -1.88
N GLN A 98 -8.08 -2.36 -1.27
CA GLN A 98 -7.96 -2.67 0.15
C GLN A 98 -7.46 -4.10 0.39
N LEU A 99 -6.69 -4.27 1.45
CA LEU A 99 -6.40 -5.60 2.00
C LEU A 99 -7.50 -6.01 2.96
N ASN A 100 -7.95 -7.25 2.85
CA ASN A 100 -8.83 -7.91 3.83
C ASN A 100 -8.13 -9.12 4.44
N ARG A 101 -6.79 -9.15 4.34
CA ARG A 101 -5.89 -10.17 4.87
C ARG A 101 -4.44 -9.71 4.76
N ASN A 102 -3.55 -10.39 5.48
CA ASN A 102 -2.10 -10.25 5.28
C ASN A 102 -1.68 -10.84 3.93
N ILE A 103 -0.65 -10.24 3.33
CA ILE A 103 -0.03 -10.68 2.09
C ILE A 103 1.50 -10.64 2.18
N GLY A 104 2.18 -11.49 1.41
CA GLY A 104 3.61 -11.39 1.15
C GLY A 104 3.88 -10.91 -0.27
N VAL A 105 5.00 -10.21 -0.50
CA VAL A 105 5.47 -9.83 -1.85
C VAL A 105 6.98 -10.03 -1.93
N SER A 106 7.42 -10.92 -2.82
CA SER A 106 8.83 -11.32 -2.86
C SER A 106 9.71 -10.56 -3.86
N ASN A 107 9.14 -9.70 -4.72
CA ASN A 107 9.94 -8.88 -5.64
C ASN A 107 9.53 -7.40 -5.60
N SER A 108 8.35 -7.04 -6.12
CA SER A 108 7.99 -5.62 -6.17
C SER A 108 6.51 -5.34 -5.95
N ILE A 109 6.24 -4.21 -5.31
CA ILE A 109 4.94 -3.52 -5.37
C ILE A 109 5.14 -2.22 -6.16
N LEU A 110 4.51 -2.14 -7.32
CA LEU A 110 4.55 -0.96 -8.19
C LEU A 110 3.27 -0.14 -8.07
N PHE A 111 3.41 1.12 -7.67
CA PHE A 111 2.35 2.13 -7.70
C PHE A 111 2.37 2.86 -9.06
N ALA A 112 1.74 2.26 -10.07
CA ALA A 112 1.69 2.82 -11.42
C ALA A 112 0.67 3.97 -11.52
N SER A 113 -0.55 3.76 -11.04
CA SER A 113 -1.65 4.74 -11.09
C SER A 113 -2.72 4.44 -10.05
N GLY A 114 -3.64 5.38 -9.86
CA GLY A 114 -4.77 5.29 -8.95
C GLY A 114 -4.50 6.02 -7.64
N ASP A 115 -5.30 5.72 -6.62
CA ASP A 115 -5.08 6.20 -5.27
C ASP A 115 -4.12 5.26 -4.53
N SER A 116 -4.52 4.72 -3.38
CA SER A 116 -3.62 4.06 -2.44
C SER A 116 -3.91 2.56 -2.28
N LEU A 117 -2.94 1.82 -1.74
CA LEU A 117 -3.19 0.49 -1.17
C LEU A 117 -3.55 0.69 0.31
N PHE A 118 -4.78 0.35 0.68
CA PHE A 118 -5.29 0.48 2.04
C PHE A 118 -5.05 -0.81 2.83
N LEU A 119 -4.27 -0.73 3.90
CA LEU A 119 -3.89 -1.86 4.74
C LEU A 119 -5.06 -2.47 5.51
N ASN A 120 -6.00 -1.63 5.97
CA ASN A 120 -7.21 -2.06 6.68
C ASN A 120 -6.88 -3.11 7.77
N ASN A 121 -5.91 -2.77 8.63
CA ASN A 121 -5.44 -3.58 9.76
C ASN A 121 -4.66 -4.84 9.38
N ASN A 122 -4.25 -4.97 8.12
CA ASN A 122 -3.44 -6.07 7.64
C ASN A 122 -1.97 -5.69 7.43
N ILE A 123 -1.15 -6.71 7.26
CA ILE A 123 0.28 -6.62 7.11
C ILE A 123 0.69 -6.97 5.68
N ILE A 124 1.65 -6.20 5.14
CA ILE A 124 2.43 -6.60 3.97
C ILE A 124 3.82 -7.00 4.44
N ASP A 125 4.25 -8.21 4.07
CA ASP A 125 5.61 -8.67 4.30
C ASP A 125 6.39 -8.73 2.98
N LEU A 126 7.42 -7.89 2.85
CA LEU A 126 8.31 -7.85 1.70
C LEU A 126 9.43 -8.91 1.77
N GLY A 127 9.58 -9.60 2.92
CA GLY A 127 10.70 -10.49 3.14
C GLY A 127 12.04 -9.76 2.96
N SER A 128 13.02 -10.45 2.37
CA SER A 128 14.38 -9.91 2.15
C SER A 128 14.67 -9.41 0.74
N THR A 129 13.69 -9.51 -0.16
CA THR A 129 13.86 -9.20 -1.59
C THR A 129 12.80 -8.27 -2.13
N GLY A 130 11.63 -8.18 -1.48
CA GLY A 130 10.55 -7.30 -1.88
C GLY A 130 10.90 -5.83 -1.66
N PHE A 131 10.45 -4.97 -2.57
CA PHE A 131 10.60 -3.52 -2.45
C PHE A 131 9.41 -2.75 -3.02
N LEU A 132 9.27 -1.51 -2.59
CA LEU A 132 8.29 -0.56 -3.12
C LEU A 132 8.89 0.29 -4.26
N THR A 133 8.06 0.63 -5.24
CA THR A 133 8.41 1.59 -6.28
C THR A 133 7.20 2.38 -6.77
N GLY A 134 7.42 3.64 -7.15
CA GLY A 134 6.40 4.54 -7.69
C GLY A 134 5.46 5.19 -6.65
N GLU A 135 5.75 5.06 -5.35
CA GLU A 135 4.96 5.75 -4.32
C GLU A 135 5.09 7.28 -4.47
N THR A 136 3.97 7.98 -4.27
CA THR A 136 3.90 9.44 -4.17
C THR A 136 2.84 9.83 -3.12
N SER A 137 2.72 11.12 -2.83
CA SER A 137 1.63 11.64 -1.98
C SER A 137 0.23 11.28 -2.48
N ALA A 138 0.05 11.03 -3.78
CA ALA A 138 -1.23 10.65 -4.37
C ALA A 138 -1.48 9.13 -4.41
N LYS A 139 -0.41 8.32 -4.41
CA LYS A 139 -0.49 6.85 -4.53
C LYS A 139 0.56 6.16 -3.68
N ARG A 140 0.14 5.48 -2.62
CA ARG A 140 1.04 4.88 -1.62
C ARG A 140 0.35 3.78 -0.84
N ILE A 141 1.08 3.11 0.03
CA ILE A 141 0.49 2.33 1.11
C ILE A 141 -0.02 3.29 2.19
N THR A 142 -1.21 3.03 2.72
CA THR A 142 -1.78 3.77 3.85
C THR A 142 -2.66 2.87 4.71
N GLY A 143 -2.85 3.23 5.98
CA GLY A 143 -3.52 2.38 6.96
C GLY A 143 -3.88 3.13 8.21
N ARG A 144 -4.68 4.21 8.08
CA ARG A 144 -5.08 5.04 9.23
C ARG A 144 -5.81 4.27 10.34
N THR A 145 -6.47 3.17 9.98
CA THR A 145 -7.16 2.29 10.94
C THR A 145 -6.24 1.25 11.57
N GLY A 146 -5.08 0.98 10.97
CA GLY A 146 -4.14 -0.05 11.41
C GLY A 146 -3.43 -0.78 10.26
N GLY A 147 -2.51 -1.65 10.68
CA GLY A 147 -1.65 -2.43 9.79
C GLY A 147 -0.30 -1.75 9.55
N TYR A 148 0.62 -2.50 8.97
CA TYR A 148 1.95 -2.01 8.60
C TYR A 148 2.52 -2.78 7.41
N ILE A 149 3.54 -2.22 6.79
CA ILE A 149 4.40 -2.95 5.86
C ILE A 149 5.76 -3.19 6.50
N GLN A 150 6.38 -4.35 6.23
CA GLN A 150 7.69 -4.68 6.75
C GLN A 150 8.64 -5.21 5.67
N ALA A 151 9.94 -5.03 5.89
CA ALA A 151 11.02 -5.65 5.14
C ALA A 151 12.10 -6.14 6.12
N THR A 152 12.79 -7.22 5.77
CA THR A 152 13.88 -7.80 6.58
C THR A 152 15.17 -7.80 5.78
N HIS A 153 16.18 -7.03 6.21
CA HIS A 153 17.47 -6.97 5.53
C HIS A 153 18.62 -7.30 6.48
N THR A 154 19.66 -7.94 5.96
CA THR A 154 20.94 -8.04 6.68
C THR A 154 21.68 -6.71 6.54
N LEU A 155 21.87 -6.02 7.67
CA LEU A 155 22.53 -4.72 7.73
C LEU A 155 23.87 -4.86 8.47
N ASN A 156 24.94 -5.07 7.72
CA ASN A 156 26.30 -5.15 8.25
C ASN A 156 27.10 -3.92 7.78
N ALA A 157 27.32 -2.96 8.67
CA ALA A 157 27.87 -1.64 8.36
C ALA A 157 27.12 -0.96 7.18
N PRO A 158 25.78 -0.74 7.30
CA PRO A 158 25.00 -0.18 6.21
C PRO A 158 25.48 1.23 5.84
N SER A 159 25.48 1.54 4.54
CA SER A 159 25.76 2.88 4.00
C SER A 159 24.63 3.29 3.06
N ASP A 160 23.83 4.26 3.48
CA ASP A 160 22.67 4.79 2.75
C ASP A 160 21.65 3.73 2.30
N ILE A 161 21.43 2.71 3.14
CA ILE A 161 20.50 1.61 2.82
C ILE A 161 19.07 1.98 3.21
N ASN A 162 18.10 1.73 2.32
CA ASN A 162 16.67 1.90 2.57
C ASN A 162 15.95 0.54 2.41
N PRO A 163 15.87 -0.29 3.48
CA PRO A 163 15.30 -1.63 3.42
C PRO A 163 13.88 -1.62 2.81
N GLY A 164 13.66 -2.44 1.78
CA GLY A 164 12.38 -2.53 1.05
C GLY A 164 11.88 -1.21 0.42
N ASN A 165 12.72 -0.18 0.32
CA ASN A 165 12.33 1.19 -0.02
C ASN A 165 11.23 1.77 0.89
N LEU A 166 11.23 1.42 2.18
CA LEU A 166 10.18 1.84 3.11
C LEU A 166 10.27 3.33 3.47
N GLY A 167 11.37 4.02 3.17
CA GLY A 167 11.56 5.44 3.50
C GLY A 167 12.26 5.65 4.84
N PHE A 168 12.89 4.59 5.37
CA PHE A 168 13.82 4.65 6.49
C PHE A 168 15.21 4.32 5.94
N LYS A 169 15.99 5.36 5.65
CA LYS A 169 17.36 5.22 5.18
C LYS A 169 18.29 5.21 6.39
N ILE A 170 19.24 4.27 6.43
CA ILE A 170 20.14 4.07 7.57
C ILE A 170 21.59 3.93 7.11
N THR A 171 22.48 4.57 7.86
CA THR A 171 23.93 4.43 7.79
C THR A 171 24.47 4.14 9.18
N SER A 172 25.39 3.18 9.30
CA SER A 172 26.08 2.85 10.54
C SER A 172 27.36 2.09 10.21
N SER A 173 28.40 2.26 11.03
CA SER A 173 29.61 1.43 10.95
C SER A 173 29.46 0.08 11.64
N ALA A 174 28.41 -0.10 12.46
CA ALA A 174 28.16 -1.30 13.23
C ALA A 174 27.44 -2.39 12.40
N ASN A 175 27.58 -3.65 12.85
CA ASN A 175 26.84 -4.77 12.30
C ASN A 175 25.52 -4.96 13.07
N LEU A 176 24.40 -4.52 12.50
CA LEU A 176 23.05 -4.69 13.06
C LEU A 176 22.52 -6.12 12.86
N GLY A 177 23.12 -6.91 11.96
CA GLY A 177 22.67 -8.25 11.61
C GLY A 177 21.35 -8.24 10.85
N SER A 178 20.55 -9.31 10.99
CA SER A 178 19.20 -9.36 10.39
C SER A 178 18.31 -8.34 11.08
N THR A 179 17.82 -7.34 10.33
CA THR A 179 17.05 -6.21 10.84
C THR A 179 15.69 -6.17 10.18
N VAL A 180 14.64 -6.19 11.00
CA VAL A 180 13.26 -5.97 10.55
C VAL A 180 12.97 -4.47 10.64
N VAL A 181 12.54 -3.89 9.53
CA VAL A 181 12.05 -2.52 9.44
C VAL A 181 10.55 -2.57 9.15
N LYS A 182 9.74 -2.05 10.05
CA LYS A 182 8.30 -1.87 9.85
C LYS A 182 8.00 -0.41 9.60
N ARG A 183 7.11 -0.12 8.67
CA ARG A 183 6.50 1.20 8.46
C ARG A 183 5.00 1.09 8.68
N GLY A 184 4.49 1.83 9.65
CA GLY A 184 3.06 1.97 9.88
C GLY A 184 2.54 3.36 9.50
N HIS A 185 1.21 3.48 9.47
CA HIS A 185 0.52 4.63 8.87
C HIS A 185 -0.52 5.26 9.80
N GLN A 186 -0.32 5.10 11.11
CA GLN A 186 -1.18 5.64 12.16
C GLN A 186 -0.44 6.68 12.99
N GLN A 187 -1.21 7.55 13.64
CA GLN A 187 -0.65 8.39 14.68
C GLN A 187 -0.29 7.55 15.90
N GLN A 188 0.85 7.83 16.52
CA GLN A 188 1.35 7.09 17.68
C GLN A 188 1.04 7.78 19.00
N SER A 189 1.07 9.12 19.02
CA SER A 189 0.77 9.91 20.21
C SER A 189 0.46 11.36 19.83
N GLY A 190 -0.46 12.00 20.55
CA GLY A 190 -0.80 13.41 20.40
C GLY A 190 -0.94 13.86 18.94
N ALA A 191 -0.23 14.92 18.58
CA ALA A 191 -0.05 15.36 17.20
C ALA A 191 1.21 14.70 16.59
N SER A 192 1.12 13.44 16.19
CA SER A 192 2.12 12.81 15.32
C SER A 192 1.65 12.79 13.87
N VAL A 193 2.57 12.64 12.93
CA VAL A 193 2.23 12.33 11.53
C VAL A 193 1.66 10.91 11.43
N TYR A 194 1.03 10.59 10.30
CA TYR A 194 0.55 9.25 9.94
C TYR A 194 1.68 8.36 9.40
N ARG A 195 2.84 8.38 10.06
CA ARG A 195 4.00 7.56 9.73
C ARG A 195 4.82 7.30 10.98
N TYR A 196 5.16 6.03 11.21
CA TYR A 196 6.09 5.61 12.25
C TYR A 196 6.88 4.40 11.76
N TYR A 197 7.99 4.11 12.44
CA TYR A 197 8.79 2.93 12.15
C TYR A 197 9.10 2.16 13.43
N ASP A 198 9.03 0.83 13.33
CA ASP A 198 9.60 -0.08 14.32
C ASP A 198 10.82 -0.74 13.70
N ILE A 199 11.98 -0.57 14.33
CA ILE A 199 13.26 -1.12 13.87
C ILE A 199 13.74 -2.15 14.87
N VAL A 200 13.91 -3.39 14.42
CA VAL A 200 14.31 -4.52 15.28
C VAL A 200 15.55 -5.17 14.66
N PRO A 201 16.76 -4.71 15.02
CA PRO A 201 18.00 -5.35 14.61
C PRO A 201 18.29 -6.59 15.45
N ALA A 202 19.06 -7.53 14.91
CA ALA A 202 19.54 -8.70 15.65
C ALA A 202 20.60 -8.31 16.69
N ASN A 203 21.41 -7.30 16.38
CA ASN A 203 22.40 -6.72 17.28
C ASN A 203 22.02 -5.27 17.56
N ASN A 204 21.90 -4.88 18.83
CA ASN A 204 21.41 -3.56 19.23
C ASN A 204 22.37 -2.83 20.19
N GLU A 205 23.67 -3.06 20.07
CA GLU A 205 24.69 -2.41 20.90
C GLU A 205 25.53 -1.44 20.08
N SER A 206 25.75 -0.24 20.61
CA SER A 206 26.64 0.79 20.03
C SER A 206 26.41 1.04 18.54
N LEU A 207 25.13 1.08 18.11
CA LEU A 207 24.79 1.17 16.70
C LEU A 207 25.23 2.49 16.06
N ASP A 208 25.20 3.60 16.82
CA ASP A 208 25.59 4.93 16.37
C ASP A 208 25.10 5.24 14.93
N ALA A 209 23.80 5.04 14.72
CA ALA A 209 23.22 5.04 13.40
C ALA A 209 22.72 6.44 13.01
N ALA A 210 23.12 6.87 11.82
CA ALA A 210 22.54 8.02 11.14
C ALA A 210 21.33 7.57 10.32
N VAL A 211 20.23 8.33 10.40
CA VAL A 211 18.95 7.98 9.77
C VAL A 211 18.38 9.13 8.96
N SER A 212 17.76 8.81 7.83
CA SER A 212 16.85 9.70 7.11
C SER A 212 15.46 9.10 7.03
N MET A 213 14.46 9.84 7.46
CA MET A 213 13.06 9.42 7.48
C MET A 213 12.26 10.23 6.46
N TYR A 214 11.90 9.58 5.37
CA TYR A 214 11.06 10.15 4.33
C TYR A 214 9.59 10.09 4.73
N TYR A 215 8.80 11.04 4.27
CA TYR A 215 7.36 11.14 4.47
C TYR A 215 6.66 11.62 3.20
N PHE A 216 5.32 11.60 3.21
CA PHE A 216 4.50 12.26 2.20
C PHE A 216 3.69 13.38 2.83
N HIS A 217 3.44 14.45 2.09
CA HIS A 217 2.65 15.58 2.58
C HIS A 217 1.26 15.18 3.12
N ASN A 218 0.61 14.18 2.49
CA ASN A 218 -0.69 13.66 2.94
C ASN A 218 -0.64 12.90 4.28
N GLU A 219 0.54 12.69 4.84
CA GLU A 219 0.78 12.04 6.14
C GLU A 219 0.97 13.05 7.27
N LEU A 220 1.17 14.34 6.96
CA LEU A 220 1.39 15.38 7.97
C LEU A 220 0.17 15.63 8.88
N GLY A 221 -1.02 15.29 8.38
CA GLY A 221 -2.27 15.58 9.08
C GLY A 221 -2.47 17.08 9.22
N THR A 222 -2.46 17.58 10.46
CA THR A 222 -2.61 19.01 10.77
C THR A 222 -1.29 19.68 11.14
N ILE A 223 -0.17 18.96 11.06
CA ILE A 223 1.15 19.45 11.47
C ILE A 223 1.75 20.24 10.30
N PRO A 224 2.08 21.54 10.46
CA PRO A 224 2.86 22.27 9.47
C PRO A 224 4.21 21.59 9.30
N GLU A 225 4.65 21.45 8.05
CA GLU A 225 5.86 20.70 7.71
C GLU A 225 7.12 21.23 8.42
N GLY A 226 7.25 22.56 8.53
CA GLY A 226 8.33 23.22 9.27
C GLY A 226 8.37 22.95 10.78
N ASN A 227 7.31 22.34 11.34
CA ASN A 227 7.20 22.00 12.75
C ASN A 227 7.44 20.51 13.03
N LEU A 228 7.87 19.74 12.03
CA LEU A 228 8.19 18.32 12.24
C LEU A 228 9.40 18.15 13.16
N GLY A 229 9.39 17.06 13.91
CA GLY A 229 10.47 16.64 14.79
C GLY A 229 10.57 15.12 14.83
N LEU A 230 11.74 14.60 15.20
CA LEU A 230 11.93 13.17 15.40
C LEU A 230 11.80 12.81 16.88
N PHE A 231 11.02 11.76 17.12
CA PHE A 231 10.75 11.22 18.43
C PHE A 231 11.00 9.71 18.39
N TYR A 232 11.46 9.16 19.50
CA TYR A 232 11.63 7.71 19.65
C TYR A 232 10.96 7.23 20.93
N SER A 233 10.67 5.94 20.95
CA SER A 233 10.12 5.23 22.10
C SER A 233 10.80 3.89 22.24
N THR A 234 11.12 3.51 23.49
CA THR A 234 11.69 2.20 23.84
C THR A 234 10.69 1.28 24.53
N ASN A 235 9.45 1.75 24.73
CA ASN A 235 8.39 1.02 25.45
C ASN A 235 7.10 0.89 24.63
N GLY A 236 7.27 0.59 23.34
CA GLY A 236 6.16 0.30 22.42
C GLY A 236 5.22 1.49 22.19
N GLY A 237 5.76 2.72 22.18
CA GLY A 237 4.99 3.93 21.91
C GLY A 237 4.24 4.50 23.11
N THR A 238 4.50 4.00 24.32
CA THR A 238 3.86 4.51 25.55
C THR A 238 4.44 5.86 25.98
N VAL A 239 5.76 6.02 25.89
CA VAL A 239 6.49 7.26 26.19
C VAL A 239 7.35 7.61 24.99
N TRP A 240 7.32 8.88 24.62
CA TRP A 240 8.06 9.44 23.50
C TRP A 240 9.05 10.49 23.99
N ALA A 241 10.29 10.39 23.52
CA ALA A 241 11.32 11.40 23.76
C ALA A 241 11.71 12.06 22.44
N ASN A 242 11.80 13.40 22.45
CA ASN A 242 12.29 14.17 21.32
C ASN A 242 13.81 13.99 21.21
N ILE A 243 14.30 13.58 20.04
CA ILE A 243 15.74 13.39 19.78
C ILE A 243 16.35 14.52 18.96
N GLY A 244 15.56 15.53 18.62
CA GLY A 244 15.94 16.61 17.74
C GLY A 244 16.15 16.14 16.30
N LEU A 245 16.66 17.06 15.49
CA LEU A 245 16.92 16.86 14.07
C LEU A 245 18.31 17.40 13.76
N THR A 246 19.03 16.75 12.85
CA THR A 246 20.17 17.39 12.18
C THR A 246 19.66 18.30 11.07
N SER A 247 18.68 17.85 10.27
CA SER A 247 18.07 18.65 9.22
C SER A 247 16.63 18.25 8.91
N LEU A 248 15.89 19.20 8.34
CA LEU A 248 14.56 19.01 7.75
C LEU A 248 14.60 19.53 6.31
N ASN A 249 14.29 18.67 5.35
CA ASN A 249 14.16 19.04 3.94
C ASN A 249 12.69 18.96 3.54
N THR A 250 12.09 20.12 3.31
CA THR A 250 10.67 20.26 2.93
C THR A 250 10.42 20.27 1.42
N THR A 251 11.47 20.10 0.62
CA THR A 251 11.37 19.99 -0.84
C THR A 251 11.41 18.53 -1.28
N SER A 252 12.12 17.70 -0.52
CA SER A 252 12.28 16.27 -0.76
C SER A 252 11.66 15.41 0.34
N ASP A 253 10.86 16.02 1.22
CA ASP A 253 10.05 15.40 2.26
C ASP A 253 10.81 14.39 3.14
N TYR A 254 11.93 14.81 3.75
CA TYR A 254 12.65 13.97 4.72
C TYR A 254 13.24 14.74 5.90
N LEU A 255 13.46 14.01 6.99
CA LEU A 255 14.17 14.45 8.19
C LEU A 255 15.45 13.64 8.38
N THR A 256 16.50 14.23 8.93
CA THR A 256 17.73 13.50 9.30
C THR A 256 18.08 13.62 10.77
N LYS A 257 18.71 12.57 11.29
CA LYS A 257 19.42 12.57 12.57
C LYS A 257 20.70 11.78 12.39
N ASP A 258 21.81 12.43 12.68
CA ASP A 258 23.16 11.89 12.63
C ASP A 258 23.81 11.89 14.02
#